data_AF-A0A4V3WAV6-F1
#
_entry.id   AF-A0A4V3WAV6-F1
#
_cell.length_a   1.000
_cell.length_b   1.000
_cell.length_c   1.000
_cell.angle_alpha   90.00
_cell.angle_beta   90.00
_cell.angle_gamma   90.00
#
_symmetry.space_group_name_H-M   'P 1'
#
loop_
_entity.id
_entity.type
_entity.pdbx_description
1 polymer ?
#
loop_
_entity_poly.entity_id
_entity_poly.type
_entity_poly.pdbx_seq_one_letter_code
_entity_poly.pdbx_strand_id
1 'polypeptide(L)' 'MHVHVQGQNGEARFWLEPPAIELAQHTGLARQEINEALRLVREHEHDIRRAWHQHFPG' A
#
# COMPACT_ATOMS: atom_id res chain seq x y z
N MET A 1 -0.67 -5.55 -8.64
CA MET A 1 -1.67 -5.13 -7.61
C MET A 1 -1.17 -3.88 -6.91
N HIS A 2 -2.04 -2.91 -6.65
CA HIS A 2 -1.69 -1.73 -5.86
C HIS A 2 -2.63 -1.54 -4.66
N VAL A 3 -2.12 -0.92 -3.61
CA VAL A 3 -2.88 -0.50 -2.42
C VAL A 3 -2.86 1.01 -2.35
N HIS A 4 -4.03 1.59 -2.07
CA HIS A 4 -4.19 3.00 -1.84
C HIS A 4 -4.38 3.26 -0.34
N VAL A 5 -3.52 4.10 0.23
CA VAL A 5 -3.60 4.58 1.61
C VAL A 5 -4.00 6.06 1.58
N GLN A 6 -5.14 6.38 2.18
CA GLN A 6 -5.62 7.75 2.35
C GLN A 6 -5.32 8.22 3.77
N GLY A 7 -4.70 9.39 3.88
CA GLY A 7 -4.49 10.11 5.14
C GLY A 7 -5.31 11.40 5.17
N GLN A 8 -5.22 12.13 6.29
CA GLN A 8 -5.98 13.37 6.49
C GLN A 8 -5.62 14.46 5.47
N ASN A 9 -4.36 14.52 5.04
CA ASN A 9 -3.82 15.60 4.21
C ASN A 9 -3.43 15.16 2.80
N GLY A 10 -3.67 13.89 2.44
CA GLY A 10 -3.19 13.37 1.17
C GLY A 10 -3.32 11.86 1.04
N GLU A 11 -2.65 11.31 0.04
CA GLU A 11 -2.67 9.88 -0.26
C GLU A 11 -1.32 9.32 -0.72
N ALA A 12 -1.15 8.01 -0.55
CA ALA A 12 -0.05 7.23 -1.08
C ALA A 12 -0.55 5.94 -1.73
N ARG A 13 0.03 5.58 -2.86
CA ARG A 13 -0.24 4.34 -3.59
C ARG A 13 1.02 3.49 -3.59
N PHE A 14 0.86 2.21 -3.28
CA PHE A 14 1.95 1.25 -3.21
C PHE A 14 1.74 0.11 -4.19
N TRP A 15 2.77 -0.25 -4.94
CA TRP A 15 2.82 -1.51 -5.66
C TRP A 15 3.13 -2.63 -4.67
N LEU A 16 2.35 -3.72 -4.75
CA LEU A 16 2.57 -4.94 -3.99
C LEU A 16 3.07 -6.05 -4.93
N GLU A 17 3.78 -5.71 -6.00
CA GLU A 17 4.34 -6.72 -6.90
C GLU A 17 5.70 -7.19 -6.38
N PRO A 18 6.05 -8.48 -6.50
CA PRO A 18 7.38 -8.95 -6.12
C PRO A 18 8.47 -8.20 -6.90
N PRO A 19 9.66 -7.96 -6.30
CA PRO A 19 10.17 -8.56 -5.06
C PRO A 19 9.89 -7.77 -3.78
N ALA A 20 9.34 -6.55 -3.85
CA ALA A 20 9.16 -5.69 -2.68
C ALA A 20 8.00 -4.70 -2.84
N ILE A 21 7.44 -4.24 -1.72
CA ILE A 21 6.46 -3.16 -1.71
C ILE A 21 7.17 -1.83 -2.01
N GLU A 22 6.70 -1.13 -3.04
CA GLU A 22 7.28 0.12 -3.51
C GLU A 22 6.24 1.25 -3.57
N LEU A 23 6.66 2.47 -3.27
CA LEU A 23 5.81 3.65 -3.41
C LEU A 23 5.67 4.01 -4.89
N ALA A 24 4.45 3.90 -5.41
CA ALA A 24 4.12 4.23 -6.79
C ALA A 24 3.93 5.74 -6.96
N GLN A 25 3.14 6.33 -6.06
CA GLN A 25 2.77 7.74 -6.12
C GLN A 25 2.36 8.20 -4.73
N HIS A 26 2.58 9.47 -4.41
CA HIS A 26 1.97 10.11 -3.26
C HIS A 26 1.64 11.58 -3.58
N THR A 27 0.72 12.15 -2.83
CA THR A 27 0.35 13.57 -2.92
C THR A 27 -0.07 14.06 -1.54
N GLY A 28 0.39 15.24 -1.12
CA GLY A 28 -0.01 15.88 0.14
C GLY A 28 0.57 15.28 1.42
N LEU A 29 0.98 14.02 1.43
CA LEU A 29 1.57 13.36 2.60
C LEU A 29 3.03 13.78 2.84
N ALA A 30 3.35 14.05 4.09
CA ALA A 30 4.71 14.24 4.56
C ALA A 30 5.48 12.90 4.55
N ARG A 31 6.81 12.98 4.52
CA ARG A 31 7.67 11.79 4.48
C ARG A 31 7.44 10.83 5.66
N GLN A 32 7.12 11.35 6.84
CA GLN A 32 6.80 10.53 8.01
C GLN A 32 5.49 9.76 7.82
N GLU A 33 4.45 10.39 7.28
CA GLU A 33 3.16 9.76 6.98
C GLU A 33 3.30 8.68 5.90
N ILE A 34 4.11 8.93 4.86
CA ILE A 34 4.41 7.95 3.81
C ILE A 34 5.13 6.73 4.41
N ASN A 35 6.09 6.95 5.32
CA ASN A 35 6.81 5.86 5.97
C ASN A 35 5.89 5.03 6.88
N GLU A 36 5.00 5.69 7.62
CA GLU A 36 4.00 5.01 8.45
C GLU A 36 3.03 4.20 7.58
N ALA A 37 2.55 4.77 6.48
CA ALA A 37 1.73 4.06 5.50
C ALA A 37 2.46 2.84 4.93
N LEU A 38 3.74 2.97 4.55
CA LEU A 38 4.55 1.86 4.06
C LEU A 38 4.72 0.77 5.13
N ARG A 39 4.91 1.16 6.41
CA ARG A 39 5.02 0.22 7.54
C ARG A 39 3.74 -0.59 7.68
N LEU A 40 2.58 0.07 7.68
CA LEU A 40 1.26 -0.58 7.80
C LEU A 40 0.99 -1.50 6.60
N VAL A 41 1.30 -1.06 5.37
CA VAL A 41 1.11 -1.90 4.17
C VAL A 41 2.00 -3.15 4.23
N ARG A 42 3.23 -3.05 4.75
CA ARG A 42 4.12 -4.21 4.95
C ARG A 42 3.59 -5.14 6.03
N GLU A 43 3.11 -4.59 7.15
CA GLU A 43 2.57 -5.37 8.27
C GLU A 43 1.35 -6.19 7.84
N HIS A 44 0.49 -5.63 6.97
CA HIS A 44 -0.72 -6.28 6.47
C HIS A 44 -0.58 -6.90 5.07
N GLU A 45 0.63 -6.99 4.52
CA GLU A 45 0.86 -7.43 3.14
C GLU A 45 0.22 -8.79 2.86
N HIS A 46 0.42 -9.75 3.76
CA HIS A 46 -0.07 -11.11 3.62
C HIS A 46 -1.60 -11.17 3.55
N ASP A 47 -2.29 -10.41 4.41
CA ASP A 47 -3.75 -10.38 4.47
C ASP A 47 -4.34 -9.68 3.24
N ILE A 48 -3.72 -8.58 2.80
CA ILE A 48 -4.12 -7.87 1.58
C ILE A 48 -4.01 -8.81 0.36
N ARG A 49 -2.88 -9.51 0.22
CA ARG A 49 -2.67 -10.47 -0.87
C ARG A 49 -3.71 -11.60 -0.82
N ARG A 50 -3.94 -12.16 0.36
CA ARG A 50 -4.92 -13.23 0.57
C ARG A 50 -6.32 -12.77 0.16
N ALA A 51 -6.77 -11.61 0.63
CA ALA A 51 -8.07 -11.05 0.29
C ALA A 51 -8.20 -10.79 -1.21
N TRP A 52 -7.15 -10.23 -1.84
CA TRP A 52 -7.13 -10.02 -3.28
C TRP A 52 -7.30 -11.33 -4.06
N HIS A 53 -6.53 -12.37 -3.73
CA HIS A 53 -6.63 -13.66 -4.42
C HIS A 53 -7.96 -14.39 -4.18
N GLN A 54 -8.63 -14.12 -3.05
CA GLN A 54 -9.97 -14.64 -2.79
C GLN A 54 -11.05 -13.91 -3.60
N HIS A 55 -10.92 -12.60 -3.76
CA HIS A 55 -11.88 -11.79 -4.51
C HIS A 55 -11.67 -11.85 -6.03
N PHE A 56 -10.42 -12.01 -6.46
CA PHE A 56 -10.02 -12.11 -7.87
C PHE A 56 -9.28 -13.44 -8.09
N PRO A 57 -9.99 -14.59 -8.01
CA PRO A 57 -9.49 -15.84 -8.58
C PRO A 57 -9.44 -15.63 -10.11
N GLY A 58 -8.30 -15.94 -10.72
CA GLY A 58 -7.97 -15.57 -12.11
C GLY A 58 -8.98 -15.96 -13.17
#